data_AF-A0A9D1S8F6-F1
#
_entry.id   AF-A0A9D1S8F6-F1
#
_cell.length_a   1.000
_cell.length_b   1.000
_cell.length_c   1.000
_cell.angle_alpha   90.00
_cell.angle_beta   90.00
_cell.angle_gamma   90.00
#
_symmetry.space_group_name_H-M   'P 1'
#
loop_
_entity.id
_entity.type
_entity.pdbx_description
1 polymer ?
#
loop_
_entity_poly.entity_id
_entity_poly.type
_entity_poly.pdbx_seq_one_letter_code
_entity_poly.pdbx_strand_id
1 'polypeptide(L)' 'DEKVATNYINMKPGKYRILEADGKEITLSEEEYVIAFRKGDQALMEKIMETLKEMKEDGKLAEISTKWFEEDVTTI' A
#
# COMPACT_ATOMS: atom_id res chain seq x y z
N ASP A 1 -5.24 -6.77 -4.27
CA ASP A 1 -6.56 -6.35 -4.85
C ASP A 1 -7.47 -5.55 -3.91
N GLU A 2 -7.39 -5.73 -2.59
CA GLU A 2 -8.30 -5.09 -1.61
C GLU A 2 -8.27 -3.55 -1.62
N LYS A 3 -7.08 -2.93 -1.59
CA LYS A 3 -6.94 -1.45 -1.60
C LYS A 3 -7.57 -0.80 -2.83
N VAL A 4 -7.53 -1.49 -3.97
CA VAL A 4 -8.19 -1.05 -5.20
C VAL A 4 -9.71 -1.11 -5.03
N ALA A 5 -10.25 -2.20 -4.49
CA ALA A 5 -11.68 -2.35 -4.23
C ALA A 5 -12.19 -1.29 -3.23
N THR A 6 -11.47 -1.04 -2.14
CA THR A 6 -11.80 0.02 -1.16
C THR A 6 -11.84 1.40 -1.81
N ASN A 7 -10.86 1.72 -2.66
CA ASN A 7 -10.87 2.97 -3.43
C ASN A 7 -12.13 3.09 -4.31
N TYR A 8 -12.55 2.02 -5.00
CA TYR A 8 -13.79 2.05 -5.80
C TYR A 8 -15.07 2.20 -4.97
N ILE A 9 -15.13 1.60 -3.78
CA ILE A 9 -16.24 1.77 -2.83
C ILE A 9 -16.31 3.24 -2.37
N ASN A 10 -15.17 3.83 -2.00
CA ASN A 10 -15.08 5.23 -1.57
C ASN A 10 -15.43 6.20 -2.71
N MET A 11 -15.04 5.91 -3.94
CA MET A 11 -15.41 6.71 -5.12
C MET A 11 -16.89 6.58 -5.50
N LYS A 12 -17.56 5.47 -5.17
CA LYS A 12 -19.00 5.24 -5.48
C LYS A 12 -19.77 4.75 -4.24
N PRO A 13 -20.01 5.64 -3.26
CA PRO A 13 -20.67 5.28 -2.01
C PRO A 13 -22.04 4.62 -2.26
N GLY A 14 -22.29 3.49 -1.58
CA GLY A 14 -23.57 2.77 -1.64
C GLY A 14 -23.82 1.96 -2.92
N LYS A 15 -22.86 1.89 -3.85
CA LYS A 15 -22.97 1.04 -5.06
C LYS A 15 -22.30 -0.32 -4.91
N TYR A 16 -21.28 -0.42 -4.08
CA TYR A 16 -20.48 -1.62 -3.89
C TYR A 16 -20.30 -1.91 -2.40
N ARG A 17 -20.03 -3.17 -2.08
CA ARG A 17 -19.67 -3.64 -0.73
C ARG A 17 -18.68 -4.79 -0.85
N ILE A 18 -17.85 -4.97 0.17
CA ILE A 18 -17.00 -6.15 0.31
C ILE A 18 -17.90 -7.35 0.69
N LEU A 19 -17.58 -8.53 0.16
CA LEU A 19 -18.25 -9.77 0.51
C LEU A 19 -17.54 -10.42 1.70
N GLU A 20 -18.32 -10.86 2.67
CA GLU A 20 -17.86 -11.54 3.87
C GLU A 20 -18.35 -13.00 3.86
N ALA A 21 -17.52 -13.91 4.36
CA ALA A 21 -17.89 -15.29 4.69
C ALA A 21 -17.56 -15.55 6.16
N ASP A 22 -18.49 -16.12 6.92
CA ASP A 22 -18.31 -16.47 8.33
C ASP A 22 -17.82 -15.31 9.23
N GLY A 23 -18.29 -14.09 8.94
CA GLY A 23 -17.90 -12.89 9.69
C GLY A 23 -16.48 -12.40 9.42
N LYS A 24 -15.85 -12.85 8.33
CA LYS A 24 -14.55 -12.37 7.85
C LYS A 24 -14.67 -11.91 6.40
N GLU A 25 -13.96 -10.85 6.04
CA GLU A 25 -13.82 -10.43 4.64
C GLU A 25 -13.18 -11.55 3.82
N ILE A 26 -13.73 -11.79 2.62
CA ILE A 26 -13.18 -12.78 1.70
C ILE A 26 -11.98 -12.15 0.99
N THR A 27 -10.79 -12.35 1.54
CA THR A 27 -9.54 -12.03 0.87
C THR A 27 -9.06 -13.23 0.05
N LEU A 28 -8.78 -13.02 -1.24
CA LEU A 28 -8.34 -14.08 -2.15
C LEU A 28 -6.86 -14.46 -1.95
N SER A 29 -6.04 -13.50 -1.48
CA SER A 29 -4.63 -13.70 -1.16
C SER A 29 -4.05 -12.49 -0.42
N GLU A 30 -3.06 -12.71 0.44
CA GLU A 30 -2.18 -11.65 0.95
C GLU A 30 -1.11 -11.35 -0.12
N GLU A 31 -0.88 -10.06 -0.40
CA GLU A 31 0.08 -9.60 -1.40
C GLU A 31 1.02 -8.57 -0.78
N GLU A 32 2.33 -8.80 -0.89
CA GLU A 32 3.33 -7.81 -0.52
C GLU A 32 3.65 -6.92 -1.72
N TYR A 33 3.57 -5.60 -1.52
CA TYR A 33 3.92 -4.61 -2.53
C TYR A 33 5.38 -4.18 -2.34
N VAL A 34 6.20 -4.36 -3.38
CA VAL A 34 7.63 -4.07 -3.35
C VAL A 34 8.08 -3.27 -4.57
N ILE A 35 9.19 -2.53 -4.41
CA ILE A 35 9.86 -1.86 -5.52
C ILE A 35 10.96 -2.80 -6.03
N ALA A 36 10.80 -3.31 -7.25
CA ALA A 36 11.76 -4.22 -7.87
C ALA A 36 12.82 -3.47 -8.68
N PHE A 37 14.06 -3.95 -8.61
CA PHE A 37 15.21 -3.39 -9.34
C PHE A 37 15.79 -4.42 -10.31
N ARG A 38 16.46 -3.94 -11.37
CA ARG A 38 17.22 -4.83 -12.25
C ARG A 38 18.32 -5.53 -11.46
N LYS A 39 18.54 -6.81 -11.75
CA LYS A 39 19.61 -7.59 -11.12
C LYS A 39 20.96 -6.91 -11.39
N GLY A 40 21.66 -6.51 -10.32
CA GLY A 40 22.95 -5.82 -10.40
C GLY A 40 22.90 -4.29 -10.22
N ASP A 41 21.73 -3.66 -10.30
CA ASP A 41 21.56 -2.20 -10.09
C ASP A 41 21.53 -1.86 -8.58
N GLN A 42 22.54 -2.30 -7.82
CA GLN A 42 22.59 -2.11 -6.36
C GLN A 42 22.65 -0.64 -5.96
N ALA A 43 23.44 0.18 -6.67
CA ALA A 43 23.57 1.61 -6.37
C ALA A 43 22.25 2.37 -6.46
N LEU A 44 21.37 1.99 -7.41
CA LEU A 44 20.05 2.60 -7.54
C LEU A 44 19.11 2.15 -6.41
N MET A 45 19.15 0.86 -6.09
CA MET A 45 18.36 0.27 -5.00
C MET A 45 18.72 0.89 -3.65
N GLU A 46 20.01 1.03 -3.34
CA GLU A 46 20.50 1.65 -2.11
C GLU A 46 20.05 3.10 -2.00
N LYS A 47 20.21 3.88 -3.06
CA LYS A 47 19.80 5.29 -3.08
C LYS A 47 18.30 5.46 -2.86
N ILE A 48 17.48 4.62 -3.50
CA ILE A 48 16.03 4.66 -3.30
C ILE A 48 15.68 4.24 -1.86
N MET A 49 16.32 3.21 -1.32
CA MET A 49 16.08 2.76 0.06
C MET A 49 16.46 3.83 1.09
N GLU A 50 17.58 4.52 0.89
CA GLU A 50 18.01 5.65 1.74
C GLU A 50 16.97 6.77 1.73
N THR A 51 16.54 7.22 0.54
CA THR A 51 15.52 8.25 0.42
C THR A 51 14.19 7.84 1.06
N LEU A 52 13.77 6.58 0.92
CA LEU A 52 12.55 6.08 1.55
C LEU A 52 12.65 6.08 3.08
N LYS A 53 13.82 5.76 3.65
CA LYS A 53 14.05 5.86 5.10
C LYS A 53 13.98 7.30 5.59
N GLU A 54 14.60 8.23 4.87
CA GLU A 54 14.50 9.67 5.19
C GLU A 54 13.03 10.15 5.15
N MET A 55 12.26 9.70 4.15
CA MET A 55 10.83 10.01 4.05
C MET A 55 9.96 9.33 5.12
N LYS A 56 10.44 8.22 5.71
CA LYS A 56 9.80 7.61 6.88
C LYS A 56 10.06 8.46 8.12
N GLU A 57 11.31 8.86 8.32
CA GLU A 57 11.73 9.68 9.46
C GLU A 57 11.05 11.05 9.48
N ASP A 58 10.88 11.67 8.31
CA ASP A 58 10.20 12.96 8.18
C ASP A 58 8.66 12.88 8.13
N GLY A 59 8.11 11.65 8.15
CA GLY A 59 6.68 11.37 8.20
C GLY A 59 5.94 11.48 6.86
N LYS A 60 6.60 11.84 5.76
CA LYS A 60 5.96 11.97 4.45
C LYS A 60 5.41 10.65 3.92
N LEU A 61 6.08 9.52 4.21
CA LEU A 61 5.56 8.21 3.80
C LEU A 61 4.21 7.91 4.44
N ALA A 62 4.06 8.17 5.73
CA ALA A 62 2.80 7.99 6.45
C ALA A 62 1.71 8.95 5.92
N GLU A 63 2.06 10.21 5.62
CA GLU A 63 1.14 11.18 5.03
C GLU A 63 0.60 10.72 3.67
N ILE A 64 1.51 10.27 2.78
CA ILE A 64 1.15 9.74 1.46
C ILE A 64 0.28 8.48 1.62
N SER A 65 0.67 7.55 2.49
CA SER A 65 -0.09 6.32 2.72
C SER A 65 -1.51 6.62 3.20
N THR A 66 -1.65 7.47 4.22
CA THR A 66 -2.95 7.85 4.78
C THR A 66 -3.82 8.55 3.74
N LYS A 67 -3.24 9.38 2.87
CA LYS A 67 -4.00 10.07 1.81
C LYS A 67 -4.67 9.11 0.84
N TRP A 68 -4.03 7.99 0.50
CA TRP A 68 -4.52 7.05 -0.51
C TRP A 68 -5.22 5.83 0.07
N PHE A 69 -4.85 5.44 1.28
CA PHE A 69 -5.31 4.19 1.92
C PHE A 69 -6.00 4.40 3.27
N GLU A 70 -6.15 5.64 3.72
CA GLU A 70 -6.76 6.04 5.02
C GLU A 70 -6.00 5.54 6.25
N GLU A 71 -4.92 4.78 6.06
CA GLU A 71 -4.02 4.29 7.10
C GLU A 71 -2.56 4.23 6.60
N ASP A 72 -1.61 4.13 7.53
CA ASP A 72 -0.21 3.88 7.22
C ASP A 72 0.04 2.38 7.01
N VAL A 73 0.24 1.98 5.74
CA VAL A 73 0.54 0.60 5.34
C VAL A 73 2.03 0.38 5.06
N THR A 74 2.88 1.36 5.37
CA THR A 74 4.31 1.31 5.04
C THR A 74 5.10 0.47 6.04
N THR A 75 6.07 -0.32 5.54
CA THR A 75 6.84 -1.30 6.34
C THR A 75 8.36 -1.06 6.35
N ILE A 76 8.81 0.03 5.74
CA ILE A 76 10.24 0.37 5.50
C ILE A 76 11.05 0.56 6.76
#